data_AF-A0A6I3SY68-F1
#
_entry.id   AF-A0A6I3SY68-F1
#
_cell.length_a   1.000
_cell.length_b   1.000
_cell.length_c   1.000
_cell.angle_alpha   90.00
_cell.angle_beta   90.00
_cell.angle_gamma   90.00
#
_symmetry.space_group_name_H-M   'P 1'
#
loop_
_entity.id
_entity.type
_entity.pdbx_description
1 polymer ?
#
loop_
_entity_poly.entity_id
_entity_poly.type
_entity_poly.pdbx_seq_one_letter_code
_entity_poly.pdbx_strand_id
1 'polypeptide(L)'
;MTGDHYQPPADPGALMLAWLRRARESQLGHYEMAMMLERRGHWLGVPVIVISGVVGTSVFASVAAEAISVPVALMVGALSVTAAILSSLQTFFKFAERAEKHKTFGARYGAIRRELESMYAAGTATQEPQYLAVVRDKLDLLAQEAPAVAPAVHARAQRALAGGTAATF
;
A
#
# COMPACT_ATOMS: atom_id res chain seq x y z
N MET A 1 34.26 3.31 8.01
CA MET A 1 33.14 2.35 7.91
C MET A 1 32.75 1.94 9.32
N THR A 2 32.02 2.79 10.03
CA THR A 2 31.42 2.45 11.32
C THR A 2 30.18 1.62 11.01
N GLY A 3 30.32 0.29 11.08
CA GLY A 3 29.15 -0.57 11.07
C GLY A 3 28.35 -0.22 12.33
N ASP A 4 27.12 0.27 12.15
CA ASP A 4 26.14 0.29 13.23
C ASP A 4 25.97 -1.17 13.67
N HIS A 5 26.69 -1.56 14.72
CA HIS A 5 26.52 -2.86 15.33
C HIS A 5 25.11 -2.88 15.92
N TYR A 6 24.23 -3.68 15.33
CA TYR A 6 22.91 -3.93 15.89
C TYR A 6 23.06 -4.38 17.34
N GLN A 7 22.58 -3.55 18.27
CA GLN A 7 22.52 -3.89 19.68
C GLN A 7 21.12 -4.41 19.99
N PRO A 8 20.97 -5.68 20.39
CA PRO A 8 19.68 -6.19 20.79
C PRO A 8 19.18 -5.45 22.03
N PRO A 9 17.85 -5.28 22.20
CA PRO A 9 17.29 -4.63 23.37
C PRO A 9 17.72 -5.32 24.67
N ALA A 10 18.13 -4.54 25.67
CA ALA A 10 18.70 -5.04 26.93
C ALA A 10 17.65 -5.49 27.95
N ASP A 11 16.41 -5.00 27.84
CA ASP A 11 15.32 -5.26 28.78
C ASP A 11 13.95 -5.35 28.07
N PRO A 12 12.91 -5.88 28.73
CA PRO A 12 11.57 -6.02 28.16
C PRO A 12 10.94 -4.72 27.65
N GLY A 13 11.19 -3.60 28.33
CA GLY A 13 10.69 -2.28 27.93
C GLY A 13 11.38 -1.80 26.64
N ALA A 14 12.70 -1.92 26.57
CA ALA A 14 13.47 -1.62 25.37
C ALA A 14 13.04 -2.51 24.19
N LEU A 15 12.76 -3.80 24.44
CA LEU A 15 12.27 -4.74 23.43
C LEU A 15 10.90 -4.31 22.89
N MET A 16 9.99 -3.95 23.79
CA MET A 16 8.65 -3.47 23.43
C MET A 16 8.72 -2.20 22.59
N LEU A 17 9.57 -1.24 22.95
CA LEU A 17 9.78 -0.01 22.17
C LEU A 17 10.36 -0.30 20.77
N ALA A 18 11.29 -1.24 20.67
CA ALA A 18 11.83 -1.67 19.38
C ALA A 18 10.74 -2.31 18.50
N TRP A 19 9.83 -3.09 19.09
CA TRP A 19 8.71 -3.70 18.36
C TRP A 19 7.65 -2.69 17.96
N LEU A 20 7.35 -1.73 18.83
CA LEU A 20 6.45 -0.62 18.53
C LEU A 20 6.96 0.18 17.33
N ARG A 21 8.26 0.50 17.30
CA ARG A 21 8.91 1.16 16.16
C ARG A 21 8.75 0.35 14.88
N ARG A 22 9.11 -0.94 14.89
CA ARG A 22 8.98 -1.82 13.72
C ARG A 22 7.53 -1.97 13.25
N ALA A 23 6.57 -2.09 14.17
CA ALA A 23 5.15 -2.15 13.84
C ALA A 23 4.67 -0.86 13.17
N ARG A 24 5.13 0.32 13.64
CA ARG A 24 4.84 1.62 13.02
C ARG A 24 5.45 1.75 11.62
N GLU A 25 6.69 1.31 11.44
CA GLU A 25 7.37 1.27 10.13
C GLU A 25 6.64 0.37 9.14
N SER A 26 6.28 -0.85 9.56
CA SER A 26 5.48 -1.77 8.73
C SER A 26 4.11 -1.20 8.40
N GLN A 27 3.39 -0.65 9.38
CA GLN A 27 2.10 0.02 9.18
C GLN A 27 2.20 1.08 8.08
N LEU A 28 3.16 2.00 8.19
CA LEU A 28 3.32 3.09 7.22
C LEU A 28 3.73 2.56 5.84
N GLY A 29 4.68 1.63 5.78
CA GLY A 29 5.13 1.02 4.53
C GLY A 29 3.99 0.34 3.77
N HIS A 30 3.09 -0.34 4.47
CA HIS A 30 1.90 -0.93 3.87
C HIS A 30 0.94 0.14 3.33
N TYR A 31 0.61 1.19 4.08
CA TYR A 31 -0.25 2.26 3.56
C TYR A 31 0.35 2.99 2.37
N GLU A 32 1.67 3.23 2.38
CA GLU A 32 2.36 3.83 1.25
C GLU A 32 2.34 2.95 -0.01
N MET A 33 2.49 1.63 0.15
CA MET A 33 2.34 0.68 -0.95
C MET A 33 0.92 0.71 -1.51
N ALA A 34 -0.10 0.77 -0.64
CA ALA A 34 -1.49 0.86 -1.07
C ALA A 34 -1.72 2.11 -1.92
N MET A 35 -1.30 3.28 -1.45
CA MET A 35 -1.43 4.54 -2.21
C MET A 35 -0.69 4.50 -3.56
N MET A 36 0.49 3.89 -3.60
CA MET A 36 1.25 3.73 -4.85
C MET A 36 0.48 2.85 -5.86
N LEU A 37 -0.08 1.73 -5.40
CA LEU A 37 -0.83 0.80 -6.24
C LEU A 37 -2.13 1.43 -6.75
N GLU A 38 -2.86 2.16 -5.89
CA GLU A 38 -4.06 2.93 -6.31
C GLU A 38 -3.74 3.94 -7.40
N ARG A 39 -2.66 4.70 -7.23
CA ARG A 39 -2.21 5.67 -8.25
C ARG A 39 -1.90 5.01 -9.58
N ARG A 40 -1.26 3.84 -9.57
CA ARG A 40 -1.00 3.04 -10.78
C ARG A 40 -2.29 2.51 -11.39
N GLY A 41 -3.25 2.09 -10.57
CA GLY A 41 -4.58 1.69 -11.02
C GLY A 41 -5.32 2.82 -11.74
N HIS A 42 -5.33 4.01 -11.16
CA HIS A 42 -5.96 5.19 -11.77
C HIS A 42 -5.29 5.59 -13.08
N TRP A 43 -3.97 5.46 -13.19
CA TRP A 43 -3.24 5.77 -14.41
C TRP A 43 -3.63 4.88 -15.60
N LEU A 44 -4.13 3.66 -15.36
CA LEU A 44 -4.71 2.82 -16.42
C LEU A 44 -6.22 3.03 -16.57
N GLY A 45 -6.96 3.07 -15.45
CA GLY A 45 -8.42 3.10 -15.48
C GLY A 45 -9.01 4.40 -16.02
N VAL A 46 -8.41 5.56 -15.69
CA VAL A 46 -8.91 6.86 -16.15
C VAL A 46 -8.83 6.97 -17.68
N PRO A 47 -7.70 6.66 -18.35
CA PRO A 47 -7.65 6.60 -19.81
C PRO A 47 -8.66 5.62 -20.43
N VAL A 48 -8.84 4.43 -19.84
CA VAL A 48 -9.84 3.46 -20.34
C VAL A 48 -11.24 4.05 -20.33
N ILE A 49 -11.64 4.71 -19.24
CA ILE A 49 -12.96 5.35 -19.11
C ILE A 49 -13.14 6.43 -20.17
N VAL A 50 -12.17 7.33 -20.31
CA VAL A 50 -12.23 8.44 -21.26
C VAL A 50 -12.29 7.92 -22.70
N ILE A 51 -11.40 7.01 -23.07
CA ILE A 51 -11.36 6.44 -24.43
C ILE A 51 -12.66 5.69 -24.74
N SER A 52 -13.17 4.88 -23.80
CA SER A 52 -14.42 4.14 -23.99
C SER A 52 -15.61 5.08 -24.16
N GLY A 53 -15.64 6.20 -23.42
CA GLY A 53 -16.64 7.25 -23.61
C GLY A 53 -16.58 7.86 -25.00
N VAL A 54 -15.40 8.28 -25.46
CA VAL A 54 -15.20 8.84 -26.81
C VAL A 54 -15.60 7.85 -27.90
N VAL A 55 -15.16 6.59 -27.79
CA VAL A 55 -15.52 5.52 -28.73
C VAL A 55 -17.03 5.31 -28.74
N GLY A 56 -17.66 5.15 -27.57
CA GLY A 56 -19.10 4.94 -27.44
C GLY A 56 -19.91 6.09 -28.04
N THR A 57 -19.57 7.34 -27.70
CA THR A 57 -20.21 8.53 -28.27
C THR A 57 -20.04 8.60 -29.79
N SER A 58 -18.85 8.29 -30.30
CA SER A 58 -18.58 8.30 -31.75
C SER A 58 -19.42 7.25 -32.49
N VAL A 59 -19.55 6.05 -31.93
CA VAL A 59 -20.41 5.00 -32.47
C VAL A 59 -21.87 5.43 -32.48
N PHE A 60 -22.39 5.95 -31.37
CA PHE A 60 -23.78 6.46 -31.33
C PHE A 60 -24.03 7.61 -32.31
N ALA A 61 -23.10 8.56 -32.39
CA ALA A 61 -23.19 9.67 -33.35
C ALA A 61 -23.22 9.17 -34.80
N SER A 62 -22.41 8.15 -35.13
CA SER A 62 -22.43 7.57 -36.49
C SER A 62 -23.74 6.88 -36.85
N VAL A 63 -24.40 6.24 -35.88
CA VAL A 63 -25.73 5.64 -36.08
C VAL A 63 -26.77 6.74 -36.31
N ALA A 64 -26.74 7.81 -35.51
CA ALA A 64 -27.68 8.93 -35.67
C ALA A 64 -27.50 9.70 -36.99
N ALA A 65 -26.26 9.80 -37.48
CA ALA A 65 -25.94 10.45 -38.74
C ALA A 65 -26.09 9.54 -39.97
N GLU A 66 -26.38 8.24 -39.77
CA GLU A 66 -26.37 7.18 -40.80
C GLU A 66 -25.08 7.16 -41.65
N ALA A 67 -23.98 7.69 -41.10
CA ALA A 67 -22.73 7.87 -41.82
C ALA A 67 -21.54 7.99 -40.85
N ILE A 68 -20.40 7.45 -41.28
CA ILE A 68 -19.09 7.67 -40.64
C ILE A 68 -18.03 7.80 -41.72
N SER A 69 -17.16 8.80 -41.60
CA SER A 69 -16.04 8.94 -42.53
C SER A 69 -14.95 7.91 -42.21
N VAL A 70 -14.27 7.40 -43.24
CA VAL A 70 -13.21 6.38 -43.09
C VAL A 70 -12.12 6.81 -42.08
N PRO A 71 -11.62 8.07 -42.08
CA PRO A 71 -10.63 8.48 -41.08
C PRO A 71 -11.14 8.39 -39.64
N VAL A 72 -12.41 8.75 -39.41
CA VAL A 72 -13.04 8.65 -38.09
C VAL A 72 -13.23 7.19 -37.69
N ALA A 73 -13.66 6.32 -38.61
CA ALA A 73 -13.79 4.89 -38.35
C ALA A 73 -12.45 4.24 -37.95
N LEU A 74 -11.35 4.58 -38.64
CA LEU A 74 -10.01 4.09 -38.31
C LEU A 74 -9.55 4.58 -36.93
N MET A 75 -9.80 5.85 -36.61
CA MET A 75 -9.49 6.42 -35.28
C MET A 75 -10.27 5.72 -34.16
N VAL A 76 -11.58 5.52 -34.34
CA VAL A 76 -12.44 4.81 -33.37
C VAL A 76 -11.96 3.36 -33.18
N GLY A 77 -11.58 2.67 -34.26
CA GLY A 77 -11.02 1.33 -34.19
C GLY A 77 -9.72 1.27 -33.39
N ALA A 78 -8.78 2.17 -33.66
CA ALA A 78 -7.50 2.24 -32.95
C ALA A 78 -7.68 2.56 -31.45
N LEU A 79 -8.58 3.49 -31.13
CA LEU A 79 -8.93 3.82 -29.75
C LEU A 79 -9.57 2.63 -29.02
N SER A 80 -10.44 1.88 -29.71
CA SER A 80 -11.08 0.67 -29.16
C SER A 80 -10.05 -0.40 -28.78
N VAL A 81 -9.09 -0.68 -29.68
CA VAL A 81 -7.99 -1.63 -29.40
C VAL A 81 -7.15 -1.14 -28.22
N THR A 82 -6.83 0.15 -28.17
CA THR A 82 -6.05 0.74 -27.07
C THR A 82 -6.78 0.60 -25.73
N ALA A 83 -8.08 0.90 -25.67
CA ALA A 83 -8.89 0.74 -24.46
C ALA A 83 -8.94 -0.74 -24.01
N ALA A 84 -9.08 -1.68 -24.94
CA ALA A 84 -9.09 -3.10 -24.63
C ALA A 84 -7.75 -3.59 -24.02
N ILE A 85 -6.62 -3.14 -24.57
CA ILE A 85 -5.29 -3.45 -24.04
C ILE A 85 -5.12 -2.89 -22.62
N LEU A 86 -5.41 -1.60 -22.42
CA LEU A 86 -5.28 -0.95 -21.13
C LEU A 86 -6.20 -1.59 -20.06
N SER A 87 -7.43 -1.94 -20.42
CA SER A 87 -8.37 -2.64 -19.55
C SER A 87 -7.87 -4.04 -19.17
N SER A 88 -7.28 -4.76 -20.13
CA SER A 88 -6.68 -6.07 -19.88
C SER A 88 -5.49 -5.98 -18.92
N LEU A 89 -4.61 -4.98 -19.11
CA LEU A 89 -3.51 -4.70 -18.19
C LEU A 89 -4.00 -4.34 -16.78
N GLN A 90 -5.05 -3.51 -16.68
CA GLN A 90 -5.67 -3.17 -15.39
C GLN A 90 -6.17 -4.42 -14.66
N THR A 91 -6.82 -5.34 -15.38
CA THR A 91 -7.35 -6.59 -14.84
C THR A 91 -6.23 -7.55 -14.44
N PHE A 92 -5.18 -7.65 -15.25
CA PHE A 92 -4.04 -8.51 -15.00
C PHE A 92 -3.22 -8.07 -13.78
N PHE A 93 -2.93 -6.77 -13.63
CA PHE A 93 -2.08 -6.27 -12.55
C PHE A 93 -2.76 -6.23 -11.17
N LYS A 94 -4.10 -6.26 -11.12
CA LYS A 94 -4.90 -6.33 -9.88
C LYS A 94 -4.52 -5.26 -8.86
N PHE A 95 -4.28 -4.04 -9.32
CA PHE A 95 -3.77 -2.95 -8.46
C PHE A 95 -4.69 -2.67 -7.27
N ALA A 96 -6.02 -2.66 -7.47
CA ALA A 96 -7.00 -2.43 -6.41
C ALA A 96 -6.96 -3.54 -5.34
N GLU A 97 -6.98 -4.82 -5.74
CA GLU A 97 -6.91 -5.96 -4.82
C GLU A 97 -5.62 -5.92 -3.98
N ARG A 98 -4.48 -5.66 -4.64
CA ARG A 98 -3.18 -5.57 -3.97
C ARG A 98 -3.14 -4.38 -3.01
N ALA A 99 -3.67 -3.23 -3.41
CA ALA A 99 -3.76 -2.06 -2.54
C ALA A 99 -4.59 -2.37 -1.28
N GLU A 100 -5.73 -3.04 -1.44
CA GLU A 100 -6.62 -3.40 -0.33
C GLU A 100 -5.96 -4.41 0.63
N LYS A 101 -5.23 -5.39 0.10
CA LYS A 101 -4.36 -6.26 0.91
C LYS A 101 -3.37 -5.43 1.73
N HIS A 102 -2.65 -4.50 1.11
CA HIS A 102 -1.72 -3.64 1.85
C HIS A 102 -2.43 -2.79 2.91
N LYS A 103 -3.60 -2.20 2.65
CA LYS A 103 -4.39 -1.47 3.68
C LYS A 103 -4.78 -2.36 4.85
N THR A 104 -5.20 -3.59 4.56
CA THR A 104 -5.55 -4.59 5.57
C THR A 104 -4.36 -4.87 6.49
N PHE A 105 -3.19 -5.15 5.93
CA PHE A 105 -1.98 -5.36 6.74
C PHE A 105 -1.53 -4.11 7.48
N GLY A 106 -1.64 -2.92 6.86
CA GLY A 106 -1.41 -1.65 7.53
C GLY A 106 -2.29 -1.48 8.78
N ALA A 107 -3.58 -1.78 8.66
CA ALA A 107 -4.52 -1.73 9.79
C ALA A 107 -4.19 -2.76 10.88
N ARG A 108 -3.81 -3.98 10.51
CA ARG A 108 -3.40 -5.05 11.44
C ARG A 108 -2.13 -4.68 12.21
N TYR A 109 -1.10 -4.15 11.53
CA TYR A 109 0.09 -3.62 12.20
C TYR A 109 -0.26 -2.44 13.13
N GLY A 110 -1.18 -1.57 12.71
CA GLY A 110 -1.68 -0.47 13.53
C GLY A 110 -2.49 -0.91 14.76
N ALA A 111 -3.14 -2.08 14.73
CA ALA A 111 -3.77 -2.67 15.89
C ALA A 111 -2.73 -3.14 16.91
N ILE A 112 -1.72 -3.89 16.46
CA ILE A 112 -0.61 -4.35 17.32
C ILE A 112 0.17 -3.16 17.90
N ARG A 113 0.42 -2.11 17.11
CA ARG A 113 1.06 -0.88 17.59
C ARG A 113 0.29 -0.26 18.76
N ARG A 114 -1.04 -0.13 18.64
CA ARG A 114 -1.89 0.43 19.71
C ARG A 114 -1.93 -0.47 20.95
N GLU A 115 -1.91 -1.79 20.75
CA GLU A 115 -1.77 -2.76 21.85
C GLU A 115 -0.45 -2.55 22.59
N LEU A 116 0.68 -2.48 21.88
CA LEU A 116 1.99 -2.18 22.45
C LEU A 116 2.04 -0.81 23.15
N GLU A 117 1.41 0.22 22.59
CA GLU A 117 1.31 1.56 23.21
C GLU A 117 0.54 1.51 24.54
N SER A 118 -0.58 0.78 24.58
CA SER A 118 -1.35 0.60 25.82
C SER A 118 -0.56 -0.15 26.90
N MET A 119 0.17 -1.21 26.52
CA MET A 119 1.04 -1.95 27.43
C MET A 119 2.20 -1.09 27.94
N TYR A 120 2.79 -0.26 27.08
CA TYR A 120 3.82 0.69 27.48
C TYR A 120 3.30 1.70 28.50
N ALA A 121 2.15 2.31 28.22
CA ALA A 121 1.53 3.29 29.11
C ALA A 121 1.15 2.69 30.48
N ALA A 122 0.75 1.41 30.51
CA ALA A 122 0.40 0.71 31.74
C ALA A 122 1.60 0.11 32.50
N GLY A 123 2.83 0.21 31.98
CA GLY A 123 4.03 -0.38 32.60
C GLY A 123 4.07 -1.92 32.55
N THR A 124 3.26 -2.54 31.68
CA THR A 124 2.99 -3.99 31.71
C THR A 124 4.17 -4.84 31.22
N ALA A 125 5.09 -4.28 30.43
CA ALA A 125 6.24 -5.03 29.91
C ALA A 125 7.18 -5.56 31.00
N THR A 126 7.27 -4.85 32.12
CA THR A 126 8.09 -5.27 33.27
C THR A 126 7.33 -6.19 34.22
N GLN A 127 6.00 -6.03 34.28
CA GLN A 127 5.14 -6.75 35.23
C GLN A 127 4.67 -8.11 34.72
N GLU A 128 4.48 -8.26 33.40
CA GLU A 128 3.86 -9.44 32.79
C GLU A 128 4.62 -9.88 31.51
N PRO A 129 5.80 -10.52 31.65
CA PRO A 129 6.64 -10.89 30.50
C PRO A 129 5.97 -11.84 29.50
N GLN A 130 5.03 -12.65 29.98
CA GLN A 130 4.23 -13.57 29.16
C GLN A 130 3.41 -12.86 28.07
N TYR A 131 3.00 -11.62 28.30
CA TYR A 131 2.28 -10.84 27.28
C TYR A 131 3.16 -10.47 26.09
N LEU A 132 4.48 -10.31 26.29
CA LEU A 132 5.41 -10.08 25.18
C LEU A 132 5.51 -11.30 24.26
N ALA A 133 5.40 -12.52 24.79
CA ALA A 133 5.35 -13.72 23.96
C ALA A 133 4.10 -13.73 23.06
N VAL A 134 2.94 -13.33 23.59
CA VAL A 134 1.71 -13.22 22.79
C VAL A 134 1.84 -12.19 21.68
N VAL A 135 2.40 -11.00 21.97
CA VAL A 135 2.57 -9.97 20.94
C VAL A 135 3.61 -10.38 19.90
N ARG A 136 4.68 -11.08 20.31
CA ARG A 136 5.66 -11.68 19.39
C ARG A 136 4.96 -12.59 18.39
N ASP A 137 4.15 -13.53 18.88
CA ASP A 137 3.50 -14.52 18.02
C ASP A 137 2.50 -13.84 17.06
N LYS A 138 1.81 -12.78 17.50
CA LYS A 138 0.97 -11.92 16.63
C LYS A 138 1.79 -11.21 15.54
N LEU A 139 2.95 -10.64 15.90
CA LEU A 139 3.84 -9.96 14.95
C LEU A 139 4.42 -10.94 13.93
N ASP A 140 4.85 -12.12 14.38
CA ASP A 140 5.43 -13.15 13.54
C ASP A 140 4.41 -13.70 12.54
N LEU A 141 3.18 -13.98 13.01
CA LEU A 141 2.07 -14.37 12.14
C LEU A 141 1.78 -13.29 11.09
N LEU A 142 1.72 -12.02 11.54
CA LEU A 142 1.44 -10.92 10.62
C LEU A 142 2.54 -10.74 9.57
N ALA A 143 3.80 -10.93 9.95
CA ALA A 143 4.95 -10.86 9.05
C ALA A 143 4.96 -12.01 8.03
N GLN A 144 4.54 -13.22 8.42
CA GLN A 144 4.45 -14.38 7.53
C GLN A 144 3.37 -14.21 6.45
N GLU A 145 2.24 -13.61 6.80
CA GLU A 145 1.11 -13.44 5.88
C GLU A 145 1.23 -12.17 5.03
N ALA A 146 2.04 -11.19 5.46
CA ALA A 146 2.09 -9.87 4.83
C ALA A 146 2.67 -9.92 3.41
N PRO A 147 2.04 -9.21 2.44
CA PRO A 147 2.64 -9.04 1.12
C PRO A 147 3.91 -8.18 1.24
N ALA A 148 4.90 -8.49 0.41
CA ALA A 148 6.17 -7.77 0.39
C ALA A 148 5.98 -6.28 0.09
N VAL A 149 6.61 -5.43 0.90
CA VAL A 149 6.72 -3.98 0.69
C VAL A 149 7.97 -3.70 -0.14
N ALA A 150 7.85 -2.89 -1.18
CA ALA A 150 9.00 -2.55 -2.02
C ALA A 150 10.09 -1.81 -1.21
N PRO A 151 11.40 -2.10 -1.40
CA PRO A 151 12.47 -1.48 -0.62
C PRO A 151 12.47 0.05 -0.66
N ALA A 152 12.17 0.64 -1.82
CA ALA A 152 12.06 2.09 -1.97
C ALA A 152 10.94 2.69 -1.12
N VAL A 153 9.82 1.99 -0.98
CA VAL A 153 8.68 2.42 -0.15
C VAL A 153 9.00 2.23 1.32
N HIS A 154 9.61 1.11 1.69
CA HIS A 154 10.07 0.89 3.07
C HIS A 154 11.09 1.95 3.52
N ALA A 155 12.07 2.27 2.68
CA ALA A 155 13.07 3.31 2.95
C ALA A 155 12.46 4.72 3.03
N ARG A 156 11.36 4.99 2.30
CA ARG A 156 10.64 6.26 2.39
C ARG A 156 9.85 6.35 3.69
N ALA A 157 9.17 5.27 4.09
CA ALA A 157 8.45 5.19 5.36
C ALA A 157 9.40 5.41 6.55
N GLN A 158 10.58 4.77 6.55
CA GLN A 158 11.60 4.98 7.58
C GLN A 158 12.06 6.45 7.65
N ARG A 159 12.32 7.07 6.49
CA ARG A 159 12.69 8.50 6.42
C ARG A 159 11.60 9.43 6.93
N ALA A 160 10.33 9.16 6.59
CA ALA A 160 9.19 9.95 7.08
C ALA A 160 9.07 9.87 8.61
N LEU A 161 9.29 8.70 9.20
CA LEU A 161 9.28 8.51 10.65
C LEU A 161 10.47 9.17 11.34
N ALA A 162 11.67 9.12 10.74
CA ALA A 162 12.84 9.83 11.24
C ALA A 162 12.64 11.36 11.24
N GLY A 163 12.09 11.91 10.16
CA GLY A 163 11.83 13.35 10.03
C GLY A 163 10.73 13.87 10.96
N GLY A 164 9.68 13.08 11.23
CA GLY A 164 8.63 13.46 12.17
C GLY A 164 9.08 13.48 13.65
N THR A 165 10.05 12.65 14.00
CA THR A 165 10.60 12.58 15.37
C THR A 165 11.52 13.78 15.68
N ALA A 166 12.11 14.42 14.67
CA ALA A 166 12.94 15.62 14.83
C ALA A 166 12.13 16.92 15.04
N ALA A 167 10.83 16.91 14.73
CA ALA A 167 9.95 18.09 14.86
C ALA A 167 9.12 18.11 16.17
N THR A 168 9.34 17.15 17.08
CA THR A 168 8.55 16.99 18.31
C THR A 168 9.38 16.97 19.60
N PHE A 169 10.60 17.50 19.56
CA PHE A 169 11.41 17.87 20.73
C PHE A 169 11.91 19.31 20.56
#